data_AF-A0A291BAZ7-F1
#
_entry.id   AF-A0A291BAZ7-F1
#
_cell.length_a   1.000
_cell.length_b   1.000
_cell.length_c   1.000
_cell.angle_alpha   90.00
_cell.angle_beta   90.00
_cell.angle_gamma   90.00
#
_symmetry.space_group_name_H-M   'P 1'
#
loop_
_entity.id
_entity.type
_entity.pdbx_description
1 polymer ?
#
loop_
_entity_poly.entity_id
_entity_poly.type
_entity_poly.pdbx_seq_one_letter_code
_entity_poly.pdbx_strand_id
1 'polypeptide(L)' 'MSYANLSDMLAERGVSVNCSTLYHWFMEYAPALRKKLRRHQFIRADSSWQPS' A
#
# COMPACT_ATOMS: atom_id res chain seq x y z
N MET A 1 -8.63 4.51 4.93
CA MET A 1 -9.00 3.42 4.00
C MET A 1 -9.08 2.13 4.80
N SER A 2 -10.25 1.48 4.82
CA SER A 2 -10.47 0.21 5.53
C SER A 2 -10.32 -0.98 4.56
N TYR A 3 -10.17 -2.18 5.11
CA TYR A 3 -10.12 -3.44 4.33
C TYR A 3 -11.40 -3.68 3.51
N ALA A 4 -12.53 -3.14 3.95
CA ALA A 4 -13.80 -3.22 3.23
C ALA A 4 -13.70 -2.57 1.85
N ASN A 5 -13.14 -1.35 1.76
CA ASN A 5 -12.98 -0.68 0.48
C ASN A 5 -12.12 -1.48 -0.51
N LEU A 6 -11.10 -2.17 -0.03
CA LEU A 6 -10.19 -2.96 -0.89
C LEU A 6 -10.89 -4.24 -1.37
N SER A 7 -11.68 -4.86 -0.50
CA SER A 7 -12.55 -5.99 -0.87
C SER A 7 -13.58 -5.58 -1.92
N ASP A 8 -14.23 -4.42 -1.75
CA ASP A 8 -15.23 -3.91 -2.69
C ASP A 8 -14.60 -3.61 -4.05
N MET A 9 -13.43 -2.95 -4.08
CA MET A 9 -12.70 -2.68 -5.33
C MET A 9 -12.28 -3.96 -6.08
N LEU A 10 -11.98 -5.04 -5.37
CA LEU A 10 -11.68 -6.34 -5.99
C LEU A 10 -12.95 -7.00 -6.52
N ALA A 11 -14.05 -6.93 -5.77
CA ALA A 11 -15.34 -7.46 -6.16
C ALA A 11 -15.91 -6.76 -7.41
N GLU A 12 -15.74 -5.43 -7.53
CA GLU A 12 -16.07 -4.66 -8.74
C GLU A 12 -15.37 -5.19 -10.01
N ARG A 13 -14.21 -5.82 -9.85
CA ARG A 13 -13.44 -6.44 -10.94
C ARG A 13 -13.73 -7.94 -11.11
N GLY A 14 -14.76 -8.46 -10.43
CA GLY A 14 -15.13 -9.86 -10.46
C GLY A 14 -14.26 -10.78 -9.59
N VAL A 15 -13.42 -10.21 -8.71
CA VAL A 15 -12.54 -10.98 -7.83
C VAL A 15 -13.11 -10.98 -6.42
N SER A 16 -13.79 -12.07 -6.05
CA SER A 16 -14.23 -12.30 -4.67
C SER A 16 -13.13 -12.97 -3.87
N VAL A 17 -12.66 -12.31 -2.81
CA VAL A 17 -11.56 -12.77 -1.96
C VAL A 17 -12.04 -12.78 -0.52
N ASN A 18 -11.81 -13.86 0.23
CA ASN A 18 -12.16 -13.87 1.64
C ASN A 18 -11.21 -12.98 2.47
N CYS A 19 -11.65 -12.63 3.69
CA CYS A 19 -10.86 -11.77 4.58
C CYS A 19 -9.48 -12.36 4.95
N SER A 20 -9.36 -13.68 5.14
CA SER A 20 -8.07 -14.30 5.51
C SER A 20 -7.04 -14.27 4.39
N THR A 21 -7.48 -14.33 3.14
CA THR A 21 -6.62 -14.22 1.95
C THR A 21 -6.12 -12.79 1.78
N LEU A 22 -7.02 -11.81 1.91
CA LEU A 22 -6.65 -10.39 1.93
C LEU A 22 -5.64 -10.07 3.04
N TYR A 23 -5.83 -10.66 4.23
CA TYR A 23 -4.92 -10.51 5.36
C TYR A 23 -3.54 -11.12 5.09
N HIS A 24 -3.47 -12.33 4.51
CA HIS A 24 -2.19 -12.94 4.14
C HIS A 24 -1.43 -12.10 3.12
N TRP A 25 -2.11 -11.62 2.08
CA TRP A 25 -1.49 -10.73 1.10
C TRP A 25 -1.02 -9.42 1.73
N PHE A 26 -1.78 -8.87 2.68
CA PHE A 26 -1.33 -7.69 3.41
C PHE A 26 -0.04 -7.96 4.18
N MET A 27 0.04 -9.07 4.92
CA MET A 27 1.24 -9.41 5.69
C MET A 27 2.46 -9.64 4.79
N GLU A 28 2.28 -10.29 3.65
CA GLU A 28 3.36 -10.59 2.70
C GLU A 28 3.83 -9.33 1.96
N TYR A 29 2.90 -8.55 1.41
CA TYR A 29 3.23 -7.47 0.47
C TYR A 29 3.39 -6.10 1.13
N ALA A 30 2.78 -5.85 2.30
CA ALA A 30 2.89 -4.54 2.96
C ALA A 30 4.34 -4.14 3.30
N PRO A 31 5.22 -5.03 3.80
CA PRO A 31 6.62 -4.69 4.05
C PRO A 31 7.36 -4.25 2.78
N ALA A 32 7.16 -4.96 1.68
CA ALA A 32 7.79 -4.67 0.39
C ALA A 32 7.28 -3.34 -0.20
N LEU A 33 5.97 -3.11 -0.16
CA LEU A 33 5.34 -1.86 -0.60
C LEU A 33 5.83 -0.68 0.24
N ARG A 34 5.89 -0.81 1.57
CA ARG A 34 6.41 0.22 2.47
C ARG A 34 7.87 0.56 2.18
N LYS A 35 8.71 -0.44 1.89
CA LYS A 35 10.12 -0.23 1.54
C LYS A 35 10.28 0.57 0.24
N LYS A 36 9.48 0.25 -0.80
CA LYS A 36 9.46 1.01 -2.06
C LYS A 36 8.93 2.43 -1.85
N LEU A 37 7.83 2.58 -1.11
CA LEU A 37 7.22 3.88 -0.86
C LEU A 37 8.15 4.81 -0.07
N ARG A 38 8.82 4.30 0.98
CA ARG A 38 9.83 5.08 1.72
C ARG A 38 10.90 5.61 0.79
N ARG A 39 11.45 4.78 -0.11
CA ARG A 39 12.45 5.22 -1.09
C ARG A 39 11.94 6.38 -1.94
N HIS A 40 10.69 6.32 -2.43
CA HIS A 40 10.10 7.40 -3.20
C HIS A 40 9.73 8.66 -2.38
N GLN A 41 9.42 8.50 -1.09
CA GLN A 41 9.15 9.64 -0.20
C GLN A 41 10.44 10.36 0.20
N PHE A 42 11.53 9.63 0.49
CA PHE A 42 12.83 10.23 0.77
C PHE A 42 13.39 11.00 -0.44
N ILE A 43 13.22 10.47 -1.67
CA ILE A 43 13.62 11.18 -2.89
C ILE A 43 12.85 12.51 -3.08
N ARG A 44 11.60 12.60 -2.62
CA ARG A 44 10.80 13.84 -2.72
C ARG A 44 11.00 14.81 -1.54
N ALA A 45 11.39 14.32 -0.38
CA ALA A 45 11.65 15.14 0.80
C ALA A 45 13.02 15.85 0.76
N ASP A 46 13.99 15.30 0.02
CA ASP A 46 15.35 15.82 -0.09
C ASP A 46 15.47 17.09 -0.96
N SER A 47 14.52 17.32 -1.88
CA SER A 47 14.60 18.44 -2.83
C SER A 47 14.17 19.81 -2.28
N SER A 48 13.83 19.96 -0.99
CA SER A 48 13.27 21.22 -0.47
C SER A 48 13.84 21.73 0.86
N TRP A 49 15.00 21.26 1.30
CA TRP A 49 15.64 21.82 2.50
C TRP A 49 17.13 22.08 2.27
N GLN A 50 17.43 23.25 1.71
CA GLN A 50 18.71 23.91 1.95
C GLN A 50 18.43 25.14 2.83
N PRO A 51 18.86 25.15 4.11
CA PRO A 51 18.92 26.39 4.85
C PRO A 51 20.12 27.20 4.33
N SER A 52 19.81 28.39 3.80
CA SER A 52 20.76 29.47 3.49
C SER A 52 21.46 29.99 4.74
#